data_AF-A0A924HH82-F1
#
_entry.id   AF-A0A924HH82-F1
#
_cell.length_a   1.000
_cell.length_b   1.000
_cell.length_c   1.000
_cell.angle_alpha   90.00
_cell.angle_beta   90.00
_cell.angle_gamma   90.00
#
_symmetry.space_group_name_H-M   'P 1'
#
loop_
_entity.id
_entity.type
_entity.pdbx_description
1 polymer ?
#
loop_
_entity_poly.entity_id
_entity_poly.type
_entity_poly.pdbx_seq_one_letter_code
_entity_poly.pdbx_strand_id
1 'polypeptide(L)'
;MSDTLKRADGKTIILTGYMVQQETPAVGHFMLTPRPVQMSEHSDGEADDLPPSAVLVYLDPAQKDWVVTYSRGLVSLTGVLKVGRHEGPYGRISWVQLQLGQDAARGMNPVEQASYLHNLQHKH
;
A
#
# COMPACT_ATOMS: atom_id res chain seq x y z
N MET A 1 10.47 18.19 -0.10
CA MET A 1 9.32 17.64 0.66
C MET A 1 8.48 18.81 1.18
N SER A 2 7.17 18.85 0.86
CA SER A 2 6.28 19.98 1.16
C SER A 2 5.98 20.14 2.66
N ASP A 3 5.77 21.38 3.12
CA ASP A 3 5.43 21.71 4.51
C ASP A 3 4.10 21.07 4.95
N THR A 4 3.11 21.04 4.06
CA THR A 4 1.83 20.37 4.28
C THR A 4 2.00 18.88 4.59
N LEU A 5 2.90 18.20 3.86
CA LEU A 5 3.15 16.77 4.04
C LEU A 5 3.80 16.50 5.40
N LYS A 6 4.79 17.32 5.79
CA LYS A 6 5.42 17.25 7.12
C LYS A 6 4.42 17.46 8.25
N ARG A 7 3.48 18.39 8.08
CA ARG A 7 2.43 18.67 9.09
C ARG A 7 1.35 17.58 9.16
N ALA A 8 1.27 16.73 8.14
CA ALA A 8 0.37 15.59 8.08
C ALA A 8 1.03 14.29 8.61
N ASP A 9 2.32 14.32 8.94
CA ASP A 9 3.01 13.18 9.53
C ASP A 9 2.33 12.74 10.84
N GLY A 10 2.13 11.43 10.98
CA GLY A 10 1.41 10.80 12.08
C GLY A 10 -0.10 11.00 12.08
N LYS A 11 -0.69 11.68 11.08
CA LYS A 11 -2.14 11.92 11.00
C LYS A 11 -2.83 10.92 10.10
N THR A 12 -4.09 10.63 10.44
CA THR A 12 -5.00 9.92 9.55
C THR A 12 -5.37 10.82 8.38
N ILE A 13 -5.09 10.36 7.16
CA ILE A 13 -5.42 11.05 5.92
C ILE A 13 -6.20 10.13 4.98
N ILE A 14 -6.84 10.73 3.98
CA ILE A 14 -7.33 10.04 2.80
C ILE A 14 -6.35 10.33 1.66
N LEU A 15 -5.81 9.28 1.05
CA LEU A 15 -4.90 9.35 -0.07
C LEU A 15 -5.53 8.68 -1.29
N THR A 16 -5.50 9.37 -2.43
CA THR A 16 -6.06 8.86 -3.68
C THR A 16 -4.95 8.70 -4.71
N GLY A 17 -4.92 7.57 -5.40
CA GLY A 17 -3.89 7.27 -6.40
C GLY A 17 -4.15 5.99 -7.15
N TYR A 18 -3.15 5.52 -7.89
CA TYR A 18 -3.19 4.29 -8.66
C TYR A 18 -2.30 3.26 -7.99
N MET A 19 -2.81 2.03 -7.84
CA MET A 19 -1.99 0.92 -7.40
C MET A 19 -0.96 0.61 -8.49
N VAL A 20 0.29 0.42 -8.10
CA VAL A 20 1.32 -0.03 -9.05
C VAL A 20 1.05 -1.48 -9.40
N GLN A 21 0.99 -1.78 -10.70
CA GLN A 21 0.90 -3.16 -11.17
C GLN A 21 2.30 -3.77 -11.15
N GLN A 22 2.48 -4.83 -10.38
CA GLN A 22 3.69 -5.65 -10.28
C GLN A 22 3.36 -7.07 -10.78
N GLU A 23 4.32 -7.80 -11.33
CA GLU A 23 4.11 -9.20 -11.77
C GLU A 23 4.01 -10.12 -10.55
N THR A 24 4.81 -9.85 -9.52
CA THR A 24 4.77 -10.51 -8.22
C THR A 24 4.10 -9.62 -7.17
N PRO A 25 2.89 -9.96 -6.68
CA PRO A 25 2.26 -9.22 -5.59
C PRO A 25 3.07 -9.34 -4.29
N ALA A 26 3.22 -8.22 -3.59
CA ALA A 26 3.88 -8.20 -2.30
C ALA A 26 2.91 -8.54 -1.15
N VAL A 27 3.43 -9.24 -0.14
CA VAL A 27 2.67 -9.63 1.05
C VAL A 27 2.69 -8.48 2.06
N GLY A 28 1.51 -8.11 2.58
CA GLY A 28 1.36 -7.11 3.64
C GLY A 28 1.56 -5.66 3.21
N HIS A 29 1.88 -5.41 1.93
CA HIS A 29 2.07 -4.07 1.41
C HIS A 29 1.89 -3.99 -0.11
N PHE A 30 1.71 -2.78 -0.63
CA PHE A 30 1.73 -2.48 -2.06
C PHE A 30 2.17 -1.03 -2.28
N MET A 31 2.31 -0.61 -3.53
CA MET A 31 2.72 0.75 -3.85
C MET A 31 1.61 1.55 -4.51
N LEU A 32 1.56 2.84 -4.19
CA LEU A 32 0.62 3.80 -4.76
C LEU A 32 1.36 4.94 -5.44
N THR A 33 0.92 5.31 -6.64
CA THR A 33 1.49 6.40 -7.44
C THR A 33 0.41 7.39 -7.88
N PRO A 34 0.76 8.67 -8.11
CA PRO A 34 -0.22 9.67 -8.58
C PRO A 34 -0.67 9.45 -10.04
N ARG A 35 0.04 8.60 -10.79
CA ARG A 35 -0.29 8.21 -12.16
C ARG A 35 -0.25 6.69 -12.28
N PRO A 36 -0.99 6.07 -13.21
CA PRO A 36 -0.88 4.64 -13.47
C PRO A 36 0.56 4.26 -13.82
N VAL A 37 1.10 3.26 -13.13
CA VAL A 37 2.43 2.70 -13.40
C VAL A 37 2.30 1.18 -13.43
N GLN A 38 2.89 0.57 -14.45
CA GLN A 38 3.09 -0.86 -14.55
C GLN A 38 4.59 -1.11 -14.49
N MET A 39 5.06 -1.80 -13.46
CA MET A 39 6.44 -2.25 -13.39
C MET A 39 6.60 -3.49 -14.25
N SER A 40 7.72 -3.57 -14.97
CA SER A 40 8.10 -4.76 -15.73
C SER A 40 9.34 -5.32 -15.04
N GLU A 41 9.23 -6.45 -14.33
CA GLU A 41 10.33 -7.06 -13.56
C GLU A 41 11.41 -7.67 -14.48
N HIS A 42 11.19 -7.61 -15.80
CA HIS A 42 12.10 -8.06 -16.84
C HIS A 42 13.14 -7.03 -17.31
N SER A 43 13.17 -5.81 -16.75
CA SER A 43 14.23 -4.82 -17.00
C SER A 43 15.10 -4.66 -15.76
N ASP A 44 16.41 -4.70 -15.96
CA ASP A 44 17.51 -4.98 -15.01
C ASP A 44 17.74 -3.90 -13.92
N GLY A 45 16.67 -3.41 -13.30
CA GLY A 45 16.71 -2.50 -12.17
C GLY A 45 15.32 -2.11 -11.67
N GLU A 46 14.86 -2.76 -10.60
CA GLU A 46 13.61 -2.44 -9.86
C GLU A 46 13.52 -0.98 -9.35
N ALA A 47 14.60 -0.19 -9.53
CA ALA A 47 14.81 1.09 -8.89
C ALA A 47 14.30 2.30 -9.69
N ASP A 48 14.23 2.25 -11.03
CA ASP A 48 14.14 3.48 -11.85
C ASP A 48 12.75 3.81 -12.41
N ASP A 49 11.82 2.84 -12.44
CA ASP A 49 10.49 3.04 -13.04
C ASP A 49 9.49 3.77 -12.14
N LEU A 50 9.81 3.94 -10.86
CA LEU A 50 8.89 4.52 -9.89
C LEU A 50 9.22 5.97 -9.58
N PRO A 51 8.21 6.86 -9.64
CA PRO A 51 8.45 8.27 -9.34
C PRO A 51 8.86 8.44 -7.87
N PRO A 52 9.62 9.50 -7.53
CA PRO A 52 9.98 9.81 -6.15
C PRO A 52 8.76 10.12 -5.26
N SER A 53 7.59 10.29 -5.86
CA SER A 53 6.30 10.43 -5.19
C SER A 53 5.59 9.11 -4.90
N ALA A 54 6.23 7.96 -5.15
CA ALA A 54 5.67 6.66 -4.82
C ALA A 54 5.46 6.54 -3.30
N VAL A 55 4.28 6.09 -2.91
CA VAL A 55 3.91 5.87 -1.51
C VAL A 55 3.89 4.37 -1.26
N LEU A 56 4.63 3.93 -0.24
CA LEU A 56 4.60 2.55 0.22
C LEU A 56 3.42 2.38 1.18
N VAL A 57 2.45 1.56 0.80
CA VAL A 57 1.24 1.32 1.58
C VAL A 57 1.38 0.01 2.33
N TYR A 58 1.36 0.06 3.66
CA TYR A 58 1.33 -1.12 4.52
C TYR A 58 -0.09 -1.44 4.94
N LEU A 59 -0.43 -2.72 4.93
CA LEU A 59 -1.66 -3.22 5.54
C LEU A 59 -1.57 -3.14 7.05
N ASP A 60 -2.74 -3.13 7.71
CA ASP A 60 -2.83 -3.25 9.16
C ASP A 60 -1.97 -4.43 9.66
N PRO A 61 -1.30 -4.34 10.81
CA PRO A 61 -0.48 -5.44 11.33
C PRO A 61 -1.23 -6.78 11.45
N ALA A 62 -2.55 -6.77 11.68
CA ALA A 62 -3.39 -7.96 11.70
C ALA A 62 -3.58 -8.60 10.31
N GLN A 63 -3.23 -7.89 9.25
CA GLN A 63 -3.34 -8.26 7.84
C GLN A 63 -1.97 -8.35 7.16
N LYS A 64 -0.87 -8.40 7.93
CA LYS A 64 0.50 -8.41 7.40
C LYS A 64 0.78 -9.56 6.44
N ASP A 65 0.02 -10.66 6.53
CA ASP A 65 0.18 -11.86 5.72
C ASP A 65 -0.79 -11.89 4.52
N TRP A 66 -1.57 -10.81 4.29
CA TRP A 66 -2.51 -10.71 3.18
C TRP A 66 -1.82 -10.21 1.92
N VAL A 67 -2.24 -10.75 0.78
CA VAL A 67 -1.90 -10.22 -0.54
C VAL A 67 -3.05 -9.34 -1.02
N VAL A 68 -2.78 -8.10 -1.43
CA VAL A 68 -3.80 -7.26 -2.07
C VAL A 68 -3.77 -7.51 -3.57
N THR A 69 -4.90 -7.93 -4.14
CA THR A 69 -5.03 -8.08 -5.59
C THR A 69 -4.95 -6.71 -6.26
N TYR A 70 -4.24 -6.65 -7.39
CA TYR A 70 -4.14 -5.43 -8.17
C TYR A 70 -5.53 -4.87 -8.51
N SER A 71 -5.76 -3.61 -8.12
CA SER A 71 -6.98 -2.88 -8.47
C SER A 71 -6.72 -1.92 -9.61
N ARG A 72 -7.46 -2.08 -10.70
CA ARG A 72 -7.37 -1.19 -11.86
C ARG A 72 -8.06 0.14 -11.57
N GLY A 73 -7.36 1.23 -11.86
CA GLY A 73 -7.91 2.57 -11.76
C GLY A 73 -7.57 3.26 -10.45
N LEU A 74 -8.36 4.28 -10.12
CA LEU A 74 -8.12 5.16 -8.99
C LEU A 74 -8.66 4.52 -7.70
N VAL A 75 -7.81 4.37 -6.69
CA VAL A 75 -8.16 3.89 -5.36
C VAL A 75 -8.06 5.01 -4.34
N SER A 76 -8.96 5.00 -3.35
CA SER A 76 -8.94 5.91 -2.22
C SER A 76 -8.67 5.13 -0.94
N LEU A 77 -7.65 5.53 -0.20
CA LEU A 77 -7.13 4.83 0.96
C LEU A 77 -7.17 5.74 2.18
N THR A 78 -7.69 5.22 3.29
CA THR A 78 -7.64 5.92 4.58
C THR A 78 -6.61 5.24 5.47
N GLY A 79 -5.66 6.01 6.00
CA GLY A 79 -4.59 5.48 6.84
C GLY A 79 -3.76 6.56 7.52
N VAL A 80 -2.83 6.14 8.37
CA VAL A 80 -1.89 7.02 9.06
C VAL A 80 -0.71 7.29 8.14
N LEU A 81 -0.47 8.55 7.81
CA LEU A 81 0.67 8.99 7.02
C LEU A 81 1.94 8.95 7.87
N LYS A 82 3.03 8.40 7.32
CA LYS A 82 4.38 8.52 7.86
C LYS A 82 5.27 9.17 6.82
N VAL A 83 6.00 10.20 7.22
CA VAL A 83 6.82 10.99 6.32
C VAL A 83 8.25 11.04 6.85
N GLY A 84 9.18 10.52 6.06
CA GLY A 84 10.57 10.38 6.48
C GLY A 84 11.29 9.35 5.64
N ARG A 85 12.60 9.22 5.87
CA ARG A 85 13.38 8.17 5.23
C ARG A 85 13.05 6.84 5.88
N HIS A 86 12.45 5.94 5.12
CA HIS A 86 12.20 4.56 5.54
C HIS A 86 12.86 3.58 4.58
N GLU A 87 13.60 2.62 5.11
CA GLU A 87 14.04 1.46 4.34
C GLU A 87 12.87 0.48 4.26
N GLY A 88 12.36 0.31 3.05
CA GLY A 88 11.42 -0.73 2.69
C GLY A 88 12.13 -2.07 2.43
N PRO A 89 11.37 -3.10 2.06
CA PRO A 89 11.92 -4.39 1.67
C PRO A 89 12.99 -4.23 0.59
N TYR A 90 14.01 -5.08 0.63
CA TYR A 90 15.12 -5.10 -0.34
C TYR A 90 15.99 -3.84 -0.37
N GLY A 91 16.05 -3.08 0.74
CA GLY A 91 16.92 -1.90 0.87
C GLY A 91 16.40 -0.65 0.16
N ARG A 92 15.15 -0.69 -0.32
CA ARG A 92 14.54 0.43 -1.05
C ARG A 92 14.21 1.58 -0.11
N ILE A 93 14.68 2.79 -0.43
CA ILE A 93 14.31 3.97 0.35
C ILE A 93 12.95 4.50 -0.11
N SER A 94 12.00 4.61 0.83
CA SER A 94 10.71 5.28 0.65
C SER A 94 10.66 6.53 1.53
N TRP A 95 10.19 7.64 0.97
CA TRP A 95 10.07 8.92 1.69
C TRP A 95 8.70 9.12 2.34
N VAL A 96 7.71 8.35 1.89
CA VAL A 96 6.31 8.44 2.32
C VAL A 96 5.76 7.04 2.46
N GLN A 97 5.15 6.77 3.60
CA GLN A 97 4.43 5.52 3.86
C GLN A 97 3.00 5.83 4.31
N LEU A 98 2.07 4.93 4.01
CA LEU A 98 0.71 4.98 4.52
C LEU A 98 0.41 3.66 5.23
N GLN A 99 0.09 3.73 6.51
CA GLN A 99 -0.36 2.58 7.29
C GLN A 99 -1.89 2.51 7.22
N LEU A 100 -2.43 1.51 6.54
CA LEU A 100 -3.87 1.30 6.49
C LEU A 100 -4.40 0.86 7.85
N GLY A 101 -5.64 1.28 8.15
CA GLY A 101 -6.40 0.69 9.24
C GLY A 101 -7.01 -0.65 8.84
N GLN A 102 -7.36 -1.47 9.83
CA GLN A 102 -7.91 -2.83 9.67
C GLN A 102 -9.11 -2.93 8.71
N ASP A 103 -9.90 -1.87 8.59
CA ASP A 103 -11.11 -1.85 7.75
C ASP A 103 -10.82 -1.42 6.30
N ALA A 104 -9.71 -0.71 6.05
CA ALA A 104 -9.44 -0.05 4.78
C ALA A 104 -9.01 -1.02 3.67
N ALA A 105 -8.34 -2.12 4.02
CA ALA A 105 -7.96 -3.16 3.07
C ALA A 105 -9.10 -4.14 2.75
N ARG A 106 -10.19 -4.16 3.53
CA ARG A 106 -11.25 -5.18 3.43
C ARG A 106 -11.99 -5.15 2.11
N GLY A 107 -12.18 -3.96 1.51
CA GLY A 107 -12.81 -3.82 0.20
C GLY A 107 -11.88 -4.17 -0.98
N MET A 108 -10.60 -4.41 -0.73
CA MET A 108 -9.58 -4.61 -1.77
C MET A 108 -9.24 -6.08 -2.00
N ASN A 109 -9.71 -6.98 -1.14
CA ASN A 109 -9.59 -8.41 -1.34
C ASN A 109 -10.88 -9.14 -0.93
N PRO A 110 -11.81 -9.39 -1.88
CA PRO A 110 -13.07 -10.04 -1.57
C PRO A 110 -12.91 -11.50 -1.10
N VAL A 111 -11.84 -12.18 -1.50
CA VAL A 111 -11.57 -13.57 -1.09
C VAL A 111 -11.11 -13.63 0.37
N GLU A 112 -10.15 -12.78 0.74
CA GLU A 112 -9.68 -12.69 2.13
C GLU A 112 -10.76 -12.15 3.07
N GLN A 113 -11.61 -11.25 2.58
CA GLN A 113 -12.78 -10.78 3.33
C GLN A 113 -13.76 -11.92 3.64
N ALA A 114 -14.03 -12.81 2.67
CA ALA A 114 -14.89 -13.96 2.86
C ALA A 114 -14.28 -14.97 3.86
N SER A 115 -12.99 -15.26 3.75
CA SER A 115 -12.27 -16.14 4.67
C SER A 115 -12.27 -15.61 6.11
N TYR A 116 -12.09 -14.30 6.30
CA TYR A 116 -12.16 -13.68 7.62
C TYR A 116 -13.55 -13.76 8.25
N LEU A 117 -14.60 -13.44 7.48
CA LEU A 117 -15.99 -13.55 7.94
C LEU A 117 -16.33 -15.00 8.32
N HIS A 118 -15.88 -15.97 7.53
CA HIS A 118 -16.04 -17.38 7.83
C HIS A 118 -15.34 -17.77 9.15
N ASN A 119 -14.10 -17.32 9.36
CA ASN A 119 -13.37 -17.58 10.60
C ASN A 119 -13.99 -16.92 11.84
N LEU A 120 -14.68 -15.77 11.69
CA LEU A 120 -15.45 -15.16 12.77
C LEU A 120 -16.69 -15.97 13.15
N GLN A 121 -17.31 -16.66 12.19
CA GLN A 121 -18.50 -17.49 12.44
C GLN A 121 -18.20 -18.75 13.25
N HIS A 122 -16.96 -19.26 13.23
CA HIS A 122 -16.53 -20.44 13.97
C HIS A 122 -15.94 -20.15 15.36
N LYS A 123 -16.01 -18.89 15.83
CA LYS A 123 -15.48 -18.48 17.13
C LYS A 123 -16.50 -18.56 18.29
N HIS A 124 -17.60 -19.30 18.11
CA HIS A 124 -18.66 -19.49 19.12
C HIS A 124 -18.83 -20.96 19.51
#